data_AF-A0A221T0Y8-F1
#
_entry.id   AF-A0A221T0Y8-F1
#
_cell.length_a   1.000
_cell.length_b   1.000
_cell.length_c   1.000
_cell.angle_alpha   90.00
_cell.angle_beta   90.00
_cell.angle_gamma   90.00
#
_symmetry.space_group_name_H-M   'P 1'
#
loop_
_entity.id
_entity.type
_entity.pdbx_description
1 polymer ?
#
loop_
_entity_poly.entity_id
_entity_poly.type
_entity_poly.pdbx_seq_one_letter_code
_entity_poly.pdbx_strand_id
1 'polypeptide(L)'
;MTLDDPLRDRLAETIAATLPELEEHPVAGHLNLIRVTAQAQEDVQALLQAAVSSARTAGHSWEAIGQVLDMTRQAAQQRFGKGSAVPDSERQVRRVTPLTASTEIDTLNRLGRYGWHSVGFGPLYHDVEHSGEQWEHCRVMAFDPARRALQREGWRPIGTLWFPWAYLARPVGQEALPMPSVEPDLRLLALQRP
;
A
#
# COMPACT_ATOMS: atom_id res chain seq x y z
N MET A 1 -18.77 14.38 16.04
CA MET A 1 -17.68 13.99 16.95
C MET A 1 -16.40 14.49 16.31
N THR A 2 -16.07 15.75 16.60
CA THR A 2 -14.98 16.55 16.02
C THR A 2 -13.64 15.88 16.30
N LEU A 3 -13.01 15.31 15.27
CA LEU A 3 -11.60 14.89 15.29
C LEU A 3 -10.64 16.11 15.20
N ASP A 4 -11.15 17.32 15.44
CA ASP A 4 -10.75 18.50 14.67
C ASP A 4 -9.60 19.34 15.24
N ASP A 5 -9.26 19.23 16.52
CA ASP A 5 -8.14 20.01 17.09
C ASP A 5 -6.80 19.25 17.09
N PRO A 6 -6.66 18.06 17.71
CA PRO A 6 -5.32 17.51 17.94
C PRO A 6 -4.61 17.03 16.67
N LEU A 7 -5.35 16.54 15.66
CA LEU A 7 -4.77 16.13 14.39
C LEU A 7 -4.38 17.34 13.53
N ARG A 8 -5.25 18.37 13.51
CA ARG A 8 -5.00 19.60 12.78
C ARG A 8 -3.77 20.32 13.33
N ASP A 9 -3.68 20.42 14.65
CA ASP A 9 -2.54 21.00 15.35
C ASP A 9 -1.26 20.21 15.04
N ARG A 10 -1.31 18.89 15.11
CA ARG A 10 -0.13 18.06 14.81
C ARG A 10 0.31 18.16 13.34
N LEU A 11 -0.63 18.26 12.40
CA LEU A 11 -0.33 18.48 10.99
C LEU A 11 0.29 19.86 10.78
N ALA A 12 -0.25 20.90 11.41
CA ALA A 12 0.31 22.25 11.35
C ALA A 12 1.73 22.31 11.93
N GLU A 13 1.97 21.69 13.09
CA GLU A 13 3.30 21.55 13.70
C GLU A 13 4.28 20.84 12.76
N THR A 14 3.85 19.74 12.14
CA THR A 14 4.71 18.94 11.24
C THR A 14 5.06 19.73 9.96
N ILE A 15 4.09 20.45 9.40
CA ILE A 15 4.30 21.31 8.22
C ILE A 15 5.21 22.48 8.57
N ALA A 16 5.02 23.14 9.71
CA ALA A 16 5.89 24.21 10.18
C ALA A 16 7.34 23.73 10.39
N ALA A 17 7.52 22.55 10.99
CA ALA A 17 8.83 21.94 11.20
C ALA A 17 9.58 21.60 9.89
N THR A 18 8.88 21.51 8.75
CA THR A 18 9.49 21.26 7.44
C THR A 18 9.81 22.53 6.66
N LEU A 19 9.52 23.71 7.21
CA LEU A 19 9.61 25.01 6.54
C LEU A 19 10.37 26.06 7.37
N PRO A 20 11.65 25.82 7.74
CA PRO A 20 12.43 26.81 8.49
C PRO A 20 12.62 28.14 7.72
N GLU A 21 12.63 28.09 6.38
CA GLU A 21 12.78 29.25 5.49
C GLU A 21 11.61 30.25 5.56
N LEU A 22 10.46 29.85 6.10
CA LEU A 22 9.26 30.68 6.17
C LEU A 22 9.40 31.81 7.19
N GLU A 23 10.14 31.56 8.26
CA GLU A 23 10.49 32.56 9.28
C GLU A 23 11.59 33.51 8.78
N GLU A 24 12.56 32.98 8.01
CA GLU A 24 13.72 33.73 7.54
C GLU A 24 13.44 34.56 6.27
N HIS A 25 12.63 34.04 5.35
CA HIS A 25 12.34 34.65 4.04
C HIS A 25 10.85 34.57 3.71
N PRO A 26 9.99 35.43 4.29
CA PRO A 26 8.55 35.27 4.25
C PRO A 26 8.00 35.16 2.82
N VAL A 27 8.42 36.00 1.88
CA VAL A 27 7.89 36.01 0.50
C VAL A 27 8.19 34.71 -0.25
N ALA A 28 9.42 34.18 -0.16
CA ALA A 28 9.79 32.91 -0.79
C ALA A 28 9.20 31.70 -0.03
N GLY A 29 9.09 31.83 1.30
CA GLY A 29 8.53 30.82 2.19
C GLY A 29 7.06 30.49 1.91
N HIS A 30 6.24 31.45 1.49
CA HIS A 30 4.83 31.19 1.14
C HIS A 30 4.68 30.24 -0.06
N LEU A 31 5.54 30.34 -1.08
CA LEU A 31 5.52 29.41 -2.21
C LEU A 31 5.97 28.01 -1.78
N ASN A 32 6.93 27.91 -0.88
CA ASN A 32 7.37 26.65 -0.29
C ASN A 32 6.25 26.01 0.55
N LEU A 33 5.52 26.80 1.34
CA LEU A 33 4.34 26.36 2.09
C LEU A 33 3.27 25.77 1.18
N ILE A 34 2.94 26.46 0.08
CA ILE A 34 1.97 25.95 -0.91
C ILE A 34 2.42 24.60 -1.46
N ARG A 35 3.70 24.46 -1.81
CA ARG A 35 4.25 23.20 -2.32
C ARG A 35 4.18 22.07 -1.29
N VAL A 36 4.59 22.32 -0.04
CA VAL A 36 4.58 21.30 1.02
C VAL A 36 3.14 20.90 1.38
N THR A 37 2.23 21.86 1.48
CA THR A 37 0.81 21.59 1.76
C THR A 37 0.11 20.87 0.61
N ALA A 38 0.45 21.18 -0.64
CA ALA A 38 -0.02 20.42 -1.80
C ALA A 38 0.46 18.96 -1.76
N GLN A 39 1.74 18.72 -1.47
CA GLN A 39 2.25 17.36 -1.30
C GLN A 39 1.56 16.62 -0.15
N ALA A 40 1.37 17.29 1.00
CA ALA A 40 0.66 16.71 2.14
C ALA A 40 -0.80 16.38 1.79
N GLN A 41 -1.46 17.21 0.99
CA GLN A 41 -2.82 16.93 0.49
C GLN A 41 -2.85 15.66 -0.38
N GLU A 42 -1.89 15.50 -1.30
CA GLU A 42 -1.76 14.31 -2.14
C GLU A 42 -1.54 13.06 -1.29
N ASP A 43 -0.64 13.12 -0.31
CA ASP A 43 -0.32 12.01 0.58
C ASP A 43 -1.54 11.61 1.44
N VAL A 44 -2.25 12.59 2.01
CA VAL A 44 -3.47 12.36 2.78
C VAL A 44 -4.59 11.80 1.90
N GLN A 45 -4.73 12.27 0.67
CA GLN A 45 -5.71 11.76 -0.29
C GLN A 45 -5.40 10.30 -0.67
N ALA A 46 -4.12 9.93 -0.81
CA ALA A 46 -3.70 8.56 -1.05
C ALA A 46 -4.00 7.65 0.15
N LEU A 47 -3.73 8.13 1.38
CA LEU A 47 -4.08 7.42 2.61
C LEU A 47 -5.60 7.21 2.74
N LEU A 48 -6.41 8.23 2.41
CA LEU A 48 -7.87 8.12 2.41
C LEU A 48 -8.37 7.10 1.38
N GLN A 49 -7.82 7.10 0.16
CA GLN A 49 -8.13 6.10 -0.85
C GLN A 49 -7.83 4.68 -0.35
N ALA A 50 -6.67 4.48 0.31
CA ALA A 50 -6.31 3.20 0.89
C ALA A 50 -7.25 2.76 2.03
N ALA A 51 -7.62 3.68 2.92
CA ALA A 51 -8.58 3.41 3.99
C ALA A 51 -9.96 3.02 3.44
N VAL A 52 -10.44 3.68 2.37
CA VAL A 52 -11.69 3.33 1.70
C VAL A 52 -11.61 1.95 1.03
N SER A 53 -10.53 1.64 0.32
CA SER A 53 -10.31 0.32 -0.26
C SER A 53 -10.28 -0.78 0.81
N SER A 54 -9.65 -0.50 1.96
CA SER A 54 -9.65 -1.39 3.12
C SER A 54 -11.06 -1.64 3.66
N ALA A 55 -11.84 -0.56 3.89
CA ALA A 55 -13.22 -0.67 4.34
C ALA A 55 -14.11 -1.45 3.35
N ARG A 56 -13.92 -1.24 2.04
CA ARG A 56 -14.61 -2.01 1.00
C ARG A 56 -14.30 -3.49 1.05
N THR A 57 -13.04 -3.84 1.30
CA THR A 57 -12.68 -5.26 1.41
C THR A 57 -13.18 -5.88 2.72
N ALA A 58 -13.21 -5.11 3.81
CA ALA A 58 -13.84 -5.54 5.07
C ALA A 58 -15.37 -5.73 4.97
N GLY A 59 -15.97 -5.51 3.80
CA GLY A 59 -17.38 -5.75 3.52
C GLY A 59 -18.28 -4.53 3.73
N HIS A 60 -17.73 -3.36 4.08
CA HIS A 60 -18.55 -2.15 4.25
C HIS A 60 -19.13 -1.69 2.91
N SER A 61 -20.42 -1.35 2.91
CA SER A 61 -21.13 -0.87 1.72
C SER A 61 -20.65 0.53 1.31
N TRP A 62 -20.82 0.88 0.04
CA TRP A 62 -20.59 2.25 -0.45
C TRP A 62 -21.47 3.29 0.26
N GLU A 63 -22.62 2.87 0.77
CA GLU A 63 -23.52 3.72 1.55
C GLU A 63 -22.91 4.03 2.93
N ALA A 64 -22.42 3.01 3.65
CA ALA A 64 -21.75 3.21 4.93
C ALA A 64 -20.49 4.09 4.81
N ILE A 65 -19.70 3.88 3.75
CA ILE A 65 -18.51 4.71 3.46
C ILE A 65 -18.93 6.14 3.11
N GLY A 66 -19.96 6.32 2.29
CA GLY A 66 -20.50 7.64 1.96
C GLY A 66 -20.95 8.40 3.21
N GLN A 67 -21.65 7.72 4.12
CA GLN A 67 -22.12 8.31 5.38
C GLN A 67 -20.96 8.78 6.27
N VAL A 68 -19.87 8.01 6.37
CA VAL A 68 -18.67 8.41 7.14
C VAL A 68 -17.97 9.62 6.52
N LEU A 69 -17.96 9.72 5.20
CA LEU A 69 -17.30 10.80 4.46
C LEU A 69 -18.23 11.98 4.13
N ASP A 70 -19.43 12.01 4.73
CA ASP A 70 -20.46 13.01 4.49
C ASP A 70 -20.76 13.23 2.99
N MET A 71 -20.90 12.13 2.25
CA MET A 71 -21.21 12.14 0.82
C MET A 71 -22.22 11.06 0.44
N THR A 72 -22.84 11.22 -0.74
CA THR A 72 -23.78 10.22 -1.24
C THR A 72 -23.06 8.92 -1.62
N ARG A 73 -23.79 7.79 -1.58
CA ARG A 73 -23.30 6.48 -2.06
C ARG A 73 -22.70 6.56 -3.47
N GLN A 74 -23.37 7.28 -4.37
CA GLN A 74 -22.95 7.43 -5.75
C GLN A 74 -21.67 8.28 -5.86
N ALA A 75 -21.55 9.37 -5.08
CA ALA A 75 -20.34 10.18 -5.01
C ALA A 75 -19.14 9.37 -4.48
N ALA A 76 -19.35 8.56 -3.43
CA ALA A 76 -18.32 7.67 -2.89
C ALA A 76 -17.88 6.63 -3.93
N GLN A 77 -18.82 5.96 -4.60
CA GLN A 77 -18.51 4.99 -5.64
C GLN A 77 -17.79 5.63 -6.84
N GLN A 78 -18.20 6.82 -7.27
CA GLN A 78 -17.56 7.51 -8.39
C GLN A 78 -16.13 7.95 -8.05
N ARG A 79 -15.91 8.46 -6.83
CA ARG A 79 -14.63 8.98 -6.38
C ARG A 79 -13.62 7.88 -6.04
N PHE A 80 -14.06 6.84 -5.35
CA PHE A 80 -13.17 5.80 -4.81
C PHE A 80 -13.30 4.45 -5.51
N GLY A 81 -14.39 4.19 -6.23
CA GLY A 81 -14.65 2.91 -6.88
C GLY A 81 -13.93 2.68 -8.22
N LYS A 82 -13.19 3.67 -8.74
CA LYS A 82 -12.45 3.56 -10.01
C LYS A 82 -11.04 2.95 -9.86
N GLY A 83 -10.63 2.59 -8.65
CA GLY A 83 -9.31 2.03 -8.36
C GLY A 83 -9.33 0.50 -8.20
N SER A 84 -9.58 -0.25 -9.27
CA SER A 84 -9.16 -1.65 -9.47
C SER A 84 -9.75 -2.18 -10.78
N ALA A 85 -9.35 -1.57 -11.89
CA ALA A 85 -9.50 -2.18 -13.21
C ALA A 85 -8.31 -1.76 -14.04
N VAL A 86 -7.18 -2.45 -13.83
CA VAL A 86 -6.20 -2.57 -14.91
C VAL A 86 -6.82 -3.59 -15.87
N PRO A 87 -7.05 -3.24 -17.16
CA PRO A 87 -7.42 -4.24 -18.16
C PRO A 87 -6.19 -5.12 -18.37
N ASP A 88 -6.30 -6.37 -17.94
CA ASP A 88 -5.24 -7.35 -18.00
C ASP A 88 -5.49 -8.32 -19.17
N SER A 89 -4.68 -8.21 -20.22
CA SER A 89 -4.60 -9.25 -21.25
C SER A 89 -3.18 -9.75 -21.48
N GLU A 90 -2.18 -9.24 -20.74
CA GLU A 90 -0.78 -9.64 -20.92
C GLU A 90 0.03 -9.72 -19.61
N ARG A 91 -0.39 -9.06 -18.52
CA ARG A 91 0.17 -9.36 -17.20
C ARG A 91 -0.53 -10.61 -16.68
N GLN A 92 0.18 -11.49 -15.99
CA GLN A 92 -0.48 -12.59 -15.30
C GLN A 92 -0.69 -12.16 -13.87
N VAL A 93 -1.71 -11.33 -13.60
CA VAL A 93 -2.03 -10.95 -12.22
C VAL A 93 -2.91 -12.03 -11.59
N ARG A 94 -2.45 -12.63 -10.48
CA ARG A 94 -3.17 -13.64 -9.71
C ARG A 94 -3.40 -13.17 -8.28
N ARG A 95 -4.50 -13.61 -7.65
CA ARG A 95 -4.78 -13.34 -6.24
C ARG A 95 -4.41 -14.52 -5.36
N VAL A 96 -3.62 -14.26 -4.31
CA VAL A 96 -3.21 -15.23 -3.30
C VAL A 96 -4.04 -15.02 -2.04
N THR A 97 -4.79 -16.04 -1.61
CA THR A 97 -5.67 -16.02 -0.45
C THR A 97 -6.04 -17.46 -0.04
N PRO A 98 -6.32 -17.76 1.24
CA PRO A 98 -6.27 -16.89 2.42
C PRO A 98 -4.85 -16.74 2.97
N LEU A 99 -4.46 -15.52 3.31
CA LEU A 99 -3.21 -15.24 4.02
C LEU A 99 -3.51 -14.83 5.45
N THR A 100 -2.58 -15.08 6.36
CA THR A 100 -2.65 -14.58 7.74
C THR A 100 -1.44 -13.72 8.02
N ALA A 101 -1.53 -12.84 9.02
CA ALA A 101 -0.42 -11.96 9.35
C ALA A 101 0.89 -12.71 9.67
N SER A 102 0.83 -13.98 10.06
CA SER A 102 1.98 -14.85 10.33
C SER A 102 2.46 -15.66 9.12
N THR A 103 1.61 -16.00 8.16
CA THR A 103 1.97 -16.84 6.99
C THR A 103 2.27 -16.05 5.72
N GLU A 104 1.82 -14.80 5.68
CA GLU A 104 1.83 -13.94 4.50
C GLU A 104 3.21 -13.78 3.88
N ILE A 105 4.21 -13.35 4.66
CA ILE A 105 5.56 -13.08 4.12
C ILE A 105 6.27 -14.35 3.66
N ASP A 106 6.13 -15.47 4.40
CA ASP A 106 6.72 -16.75 3.99
C ASP A 106 6.08 -17.29 2.71
N THR A 107 4.76 -17.10 2.56
CA THR A 107 4.04 -17.48 1.34
C THR A 107 4.53 -16.66 0.15
N LEU A 108 4.67 -15.34 0.32
CA LEU A 108 5.16 -14.45 -0.74
C LEU A 108 6.60 -14.75 -1.12
N ASN A 109 7.50 -14.97 -0.15
CA ASN A 109 8.90 -15.34 -0.42
C ASN A 109 9.01 -16.68 -1.15
N ARG A 110 8.12 -17.65 -0.84
CA ARG A 110 8.07 -18.92 -1.55
C ARG A 110 7.63 -18.73 -3.00
N LEU A 111 6.59 -17.92 -3.23
CA LEU A 111 6.13 -17.56 -4.57
C LEU A 111 7.18 -16.77 -5.35
N GLY A 112 7.91 -15.89 -4.66
CA GLY A 112 9.01 -15.10 -5.20
C GLY A 112 10.10 -15.96 -5.83
N ARG A 113 10.38 -17.17 -5.32
CA ARG A 113 11.33 -18.10 -5.96
C ARG A 113 10.90 -18.55 -7.36
N TYR A 114 9.62 -18.49 -7.66
CA TYR A 114 9.03 -18.88 -8.95
C TYR A 114 8.61 -17.67 -9.79
N GLY A 115 9.16 -16.49 -9.53
CA GLY A 115 8.91 -15.31 -10.35
C GLY A 115 7.73 -14.45 -9.91
N TRP A 116 6.95 -14.87 -8.92
CA TRP A 116 5.75 -14.18 -8.48
C TRP A 116 6.06 -13.12 -7.44
N HIS A 117 5.70 -11.86 -7.70
CA HIS A 117 5.88 -10.77 -6.77
C HIS A 117 4.59 -10.03 -6.51
N SER A 118 4.37 -9.60 -5.27
CA SER A 118 3.17 -8.83 -4.96
C SER A 118 3.25 -7.42 -5.56
N VAL A 119 2.13 -7.02 -6.16
CA VAL A 119 1.90 -5.70 -6.78
C VAL A 119 0.77 -4.93 -6.09
N GLY A 120 -0.05 -5.62 -5.30
CA GLY A 120 -1.10 -5.06 -4.47
C GLY A 120 -1.48 -6.00 -3.32
N PHE A 121 -2.22 -5.48 -2.34
CA PHE A 121 -2.69 -6.26 -1.19
C PHE A 121 -3.98 -5.70 -0.60
N GLY A 122 -4.61 -6.52 0.22
CA GLY A 122 -5.68 -6.14 1.13
C GLY A 122 -5.71 -7.08 2.35
N PRO A 123 -6.78 -7.07 3.15
CA PRO A 123 -6.87 -7.95 4.29
C PRO A 123 -6.88 -9.41 3.81
N LEU A 124 -5.88 -10.18 4.26
CA LEU A 124 -5.75 -11.62 4.02
C LEU A 124 -5.53 -12.02 2.55
N TYR A 125 -5.08 -11.09 1.70
CA TYR A 125 -4.70 -11.41 0.32
C TYR A 125 -3.61 -10.49 -0.23
N HIS A 126 -2.90 -11.00 -1.23
CA HIS A 126 -2.01 -10.25 -2.10
C HIS A 126 -2.36 -10.51 -3.56
N ASP A 127 -2.33 -9.47 -4.38
CA ASP A 127 -2.30 -9.60 -5.83
C ASP A 127 -0.83 -9.69 -6.26
N VAL A 128 -0.50 -10.71 -7.05
CA VAL A 128 0.85 -11.04 -7.50
C VAL A 128 0.93 -11.05 -9.02
N GLU A 129 2.05 -10.59 -9.55
CA GLU A 129 2.39 -10.59 -10.97
C GLU A 129 3.59 -11.51 -11.18
N HIS A 130 3.61 -12.26 -12.30
CA HIS A 130 4.72 -13.13 -12.64
C HIS A 130 5.78 -12.40 -13.47
N SER A 131 7.04 -12.62 -13.14
CA SER A 131 8.23 -12.12 -13.83
C SER A 131 9.26 -13.24 -14.02
N GLY A 132 10.30 -13.02 -14.83
CA GLY A 132 11.36 -14.00 -15.07
C GLY A 132 12.42 -14.09 -13.98
N GLU A 133 12.29 -13.31 -12.89
CA GLU A 133 13.31 -13.18 -11.86
C GLU A 133 12.74 -13.45 -10.46
N GLN A 134 13.58 -13.88 -9.52
CA GLN A 134 13.16 -14.19 -8.16
C GLN A 134 12.97 -12.93 -7.32
N TRP A 135 12.06 -12.99 -6.35
CA TRP A 135 11.71 -11.87 -5.47
C TRP A 135 11.74 -12.23 -3.99
N GLU A 136 12.09 -11.24 -3.18
CA GLU A 136 11.93 -11.24 -1.73
C GLU A 136 10.87 -10.24 -1.31
N HIS A 137 10.19 -10.55 -0.20
CA HIS A 137 9.13 -9.75 0.41
C HIS A 137 9.39 -9.59 1.91
N CYS A 138 9.08 -8.41 2.42
CA CYS A 138 9.08 -8.16 3.86
C CYS A 138 7.94 -7.22 4.26
N ARG A 139 7.60 -7.23 5.55
CA ARG A 139 6.64 -6.31 6.15
C ARG A 139 7.31 -5.60 7.33
N VAL A 140 7.21 -4.29 7.35
CA VAL A 140 7.68 -3.43 8.44
C VAL A 140 6.54 -2.55 8.94
N MET A 141 6.72 -1.89 10.09
CA MET A 141 5.78 -0.85 10.49
C MET A 141 5.91 0.34 9.53
N ALA A 142 4.78 0.93 9.14
CA ALA A 142 4.73 2.01 8.13
C ALA A 142 5.59 3.24 8.50
N PHE A 143 5.74 3.48 9.81
CA PHE A 143 6.52 4.56 10.41
C PHE A 143 7.93 4.12 10.89
N ASP A 144 8.33 2.88 10.64
CA ASP A 144 9.66 2.40 11.03
C ASP A 144 10.76 3.11 10.19
N PRO A 145 11.79 3.72 10.83
CA PRO A 145 12.92 4.29 10.12
C PRO A 145 13.65 3.30 9.19
N ALA A 146 13.61 1.99 9.52
CA ALA A 146 14.21 0.92 8.71
C ALA A 146 13.63 0.87 7.29
N ARG A 147 12.39 1.34 7.07
CA ARG A 147 11.77 1.42 5.75
C ARG A 147 12.62 2.22 4.76
N ARG A 148 13.19 3.35 5.20
CA ARG A 148 14.05 4.18 4.33
C ARG A 148 15.39 3.50 4.04
N ALA A 149 15.93 2.74 5.00
CA ALA A 149 17.16 1.97 4.78
C ALA A 149 16.94 0.87 3.73
N LEU A 150 15.88 0.07 3.89
CA LEU A 150 15.48 -0.96 2.94
C LEU A 150 15.28 -0.39 1.53
N GLN A 151 14.64 0.77 1.39
CA GLN A 151 14.46 1.39 0.06
C GLN A 151 15.79 1.72 -0.64
N ARG A 152 16.84 2.10 0.10
CA ARG A 152 18.18 2.32 -0.46
C ARG A 152 18.86 1.02 -0.87
N GLU A 153 18.51 -0.09 -0.22
CA GLU A 153 18.97 -1.45 -0.56
C GLU A 153 18.16 -2.10 -1.70
N GLY A 154 17.32 -1.32 -2.38
CA GLY A 154 16.56 -1.75 -3.55
C GLY A 154 15.14 -2.24 -3.26
N TRP A 155 14.69 -2.21 -2.00
CA TRP A 155 13.33 -2.61 -1.65
C TRP A 155 12.30 -1.58 -2.11
N ARG A 156 11.28 -2.04 -2.84
CA ARG A 156 10.23 -1.20 -3.42
C ARG A 156 8.94 -1.37 -2.62
N PRO A 157 8.23 -0.27 -2.29
CA PRO A 157 6.93 -0.37 -1.64
C PRO A 157 5.92 -1.04 -2.58
N ILE A 158 5.06 -1.88 -2.00
CA ILE A 158 3.96 -2.54 -2.72
C ILE A 158 2.69 -1.75 -2.45
N GLY A 159 1.91 -1.44 -3.49
CA GLY A 159 0.61 -0.75 -3.37
C GLY A 159 0.63 0.55 -2.56
N THR A 160 -0.56 0.95 -2.09
CA THR A 160 -0.75 2.08 -1.16
C THR A 160 -0.93 1.53 0.26
N LEU A 161 -0.18 2.07 1.21
CA LEU A 161 -0.04 1.65 2.63
C LEU A 161 -1.30 1.03 3.26
N TRP A 162 -1.16 -0.19 3.81
CA TRP A 162 -2.14 -0.79 4.73
C TRP A 162 -1.72 -0.50 6.17
N PHE A 163 -2.19 0.60 6.76
CA PHE A 163 -1.83 0.94 8.15
C PHE A 163 -2.19 -0.21 9.14
N PRO A 164 -1.30 -0.60 10.05
CA PRO A 164 0.00 0.01 10.39
C PRO A 164 1.21 -0.55 9.63
N TRP A 165 1.01 -1.39 8.62
CA TRP A 165 2.05 -2.12 7.91
C TRP A 165 2.46 -1.47 6.58
N ALA A 166 3.73 -1.61 6.23
CA ALA A 166 4.25 -1.36 4.89
C ALA A 166 4.86 -2.66 4.34
N TYR A 167 4.39 -3.08 3.17
CA TYR A 167 4.95 -4.22 2.45
C TYR A 167 5.97 -3.72 1.43
N LEU A 168 7.10 -4.42 1.36
CA LEU A 168 8.13 -4.15 0.38
C LEU A 168 8.49 -5.43 -0.38
N ALA A 169 8.87 -5.27 -1.64
CA ALA A 169 9.39 -6.32 -2.50
C ALA A 169 10.71 -5.90 -3.15
N ARG A 170 11.61 -6.85 -3.38
CA ARG A 170 12.87 -6.58 -4.10
C ARG A 170 13.20 -7.73 -5.06
N PRO A 171 13.68 -7.44 -6.28
CA PRO A 171 14.24 -8.47 -7.15
C PRO A 171 15.59 -8.96 -6.60
N VAL A 172 15.80 -10.27 -6.61
CA VAL A 172 17.03 -10.92 -6.12
C VAL A 172 18.12 -10.92 -7.20
N GLY A 173 17.77 -10.70 -8.47
CA GLY A 173 18.71 -10.78 -9.60
C GLY A 173 19.05 -12.22 -10.00
N GLN A 174 18.26 -13.20 -9.55
CA GLN A 174 18.33 -14.60 -9.98
C GLN A 174 17.16 -14.92 -10.89
N GLU A 175 17.35 -15.80 -11.86
CA GLU A 175 16.26 -16.29 -12.72
C GLU A 175 15.24 -17.09 -11.88
N ALA A 176 13.95 -16.93 -12.22
CA ALA A 176 12.87 -17.65 -11.58
C ALA A 176 13.05 -19.16 -11.74
N LEU A 177 12.82 -19.91 -10.65
CA LEU A 177 12.79 -21.36 -10.72
C LEU A 177 11.63 -21.82 -11.62
N PRO A 178 11.79 -22.94 -12.35
CA PRO A 178 10.69 -23.50 -13.12
C PRO A 178 9.53 -23.83 -12.20
N MET A 179 8.31 -23.45 -12.61
CA MET A 179 7.12 -23.78 -11.84
C MET A 179 7.02 -25.30 -11.67
N PRO A 180 6.71 -25.80 -10.46
CA PRO A 180 6.48 -27.22 -10.27
C PRO A 180 5.29 -27.70 -11.11
N SER A 181 5.35 -28.93 -11.62
CA SER A 181 4.38 -29.52 -12.56
C SER A 181 2.98 -29.73 -11.97
N VAL A 182 2.87 -29.66 -10.65
CA VAL A 182 1.61 -29.43 -9.95
C VAL A 182 1.59 -27.93 -9.71
N GLU A 183 0.72 -27.19 -10.43
CA GLU A 183 0.47 -25.78 -10.08
C GLU A 183 0.28 -25.76 -8.57
N PRO A 184 1.13 -25.05 -7.81
CA PRO A 184 0.92 -24.96 -6.40
C PRO A 184 -0.40 -24.22 -6.29
N ASP A 185 -1.46 -24.97 -5.98
CA ASP A 185 -2.74 -24.40 -5.66
C ASP A 185 -2.42 -23.33 -4.61
N LEU A 186 -2.56 -22.06 -4.99
CA LEU A 186 -2.07 -20.94 -4.18
C LEU A 186 -2.75 -20.97 -2.80
N ARG A 187 -3.88 -21.69 -2.71
CA ARG A 187 -4.58 -22.05 -1.47
C ARG A 187 -3.85 -23.08 -0.60
N LEU A 188 -3.19 -24.08 -1.20
CA LEU A 188 -2.47 -25.15 -0.49
C LEU A 188 -1.14 -24.68 0.10
N LEU A 189 -0.43 -23.76 -0.56
CA LEU A 189 0.83 -23.22 -0.02
C LEU A 189 0.64 -22.36 1.25
N ALA A 190 -0.50 -21.67 1.37
CA ALA A 190 -0.82 -20.88 2.56
C ALA A 190 -1.18 -21.75 3.80
N LEU A 191 -1.43 -23.05 3.60
CA LEU A 191 -1.87 -24.00 4.63
C LEU A 191 -0.78 -24.96 5.10
N GLN A 192 0.38 -25.02 4.45
CA GLN A 192 1.49 -25.87 4.89
C GLN A 192 2.34 -25.15 5.95
N ARG A 193 2.19 -25.57 7.21
CA ARG A 193 3.13 -25.27 8.30
C ARG A 193 4.46 -26.02 8.11
N PRO A 194 5.57 -25.53 8.69
CA PRO A 194 6.89 -26.19 8.61
C PRO A 194 6.88 -27.64 9.13
#